data_AF-A0A1H0TE88-F1
#
_entry.id   AF-A0A1H0TE88-F1
#
_cell.length_a   1.000
_cell.length_b   1.000
_cell.length_c   1.000
_cell.angle_alpha   90.00
_cell.angle_beta   90.00
_cell.angle_gamma   90.00
#
_symmetry.space_group_name_H-M   'P 1'
#
loop_
_entity.id
_entity.type
_entity.pdbx_description
1 polymer ?
#
loop_
_entity_poly.entity_id
_entity_poly.type
_entity_poly.pdbx_seq_one_letter_code
_entity_poly.pdbx_strand_id
1 'polypeptide(L)'
;MSKRSLILSTVFMLFASISYAQKATGSDRDKHGCIGSAGYTYSVIKKDCIQTFAQKIKLKEVDPKRSFSTIAAVIFSDNNKKAEIFLSDYKESQILIRTGKKGNYVWKKGDLKLTDKKEGYQLKKGQKLIYSL
;
A
#
# COMPACT_ATOMS: atom_id res chain seq x y z
N MET A 1 -35.30 -59.76 39.89
CA MET A 1 -36.37 -59.04 39.16
C MET A 1 -35.79 -57.76 38.57
N SER A 2 -35.80 -57.70 37.24
CA SER A 2 -35.43 -56.55 36.41
C SER A 2 -36.40 -55.39 36.62
N LYS A 3 -35.88 -54.17 36.77
CA LYS A 3 -36.47 -52.97 36.16
C LYS A 3 -35.35 -52.08 35.62
N ARG A 4 -35.05 -52.27 34.35
CA ARG A 4 -34.39 -51.26 33.51
C ARG A 4 -35.32 -50.04 33.46
N SER A 5 -34.85 -48.88 33.88
CA SER A 5 -35.44 -47.61 33.48
C SER A 5 -34.41 -46.87 32.64
N LEU A 6 -34.57 -46.96 31.32
CA LEU A 6 -33.98 -46.03 30.38
C LEU A 6 -34.76 -44.72 30.52
N ILE A 7 -34.10 -43.66 30.95
CA ILE A 7 -34.50 -42.30 30.58
C ILE A 7 -33.40 -41.70 29.72
N LEU A 8 -33.87 -41.30 28.54
CA LEU A 8 -33.22 -40.79 27.36
C LEU A 8 -33.00 -39.27 27.50
N SER A 9 -31.89 -38.73 26.97
CA SER A 9 -31.69 -37.31 26.61
C SER A 9 -31.58 -36.33 27.81
N THR A 10 -30.61 -35.43 27.92
CA THR A 10 -30.13 -34.49 26.90
C THR A 10 -28.65 -34.14 27.17
N VAL A 11 -27.76 -34.73 26.38
CA VAL A 11 -26.43 -34.14 26.15
C VAL A 11 -26.61 -32.99 25.17
N PHE A 12 -25.81 -31.93 25.36
CA PHE A 12 -25.56 -30.87 24.37
C PHE A 12 -26.67 -29.82 24.17
N MET A 13 -26.61 -28.74 24.94
CA MET A 13 -26.86 -27.38 24.44
C MET A 13 -26.27 -26.34 25.42
N LEU A 14 -24.99 -26.53 25.76
CA LEU A 14 -24.11 -25.37 25.95
C LEU A 14 -23.95 -24.80 24.54
N PHE A 15 -24.93 -24.00 24.08
CA PHE A 15 -24.70 -23.10 22.97
C PHE A 15 -23.62 -22.14 23.46
N ALA A 16 -22.38 -22.52 23.21
CA ALA A 16 -21.29 -21.59 23.08
C ALA A 16 -21.82 -20.49 22.16
N SER A 17 -22.13 -19.35 22.75
CA SER A 17 -22.20 -18.09 22.03
C SER A 17 -20.79 -17.84 21.53
N ILE A 18 -20.42 -18.54 20.45
CA ILE A 18 -19.34 -18.15 19.59
C ILE A 18 -19.83 -16.82 19.03
N SER A 19 -19.51 -15.74 19.74
CA SER A 19 -19.59 -14.40 19.20
C SER A 19 -18.70 -14.43 17.97
N TYR A 20 -19.30 -14.64 16.80
CA TYR A 20 -18.68 -14.26 15.55
C TYR A 20 -18.46 -12.76 15.68
N ALA A 21 -17.27 -12.37 16.12
CA ALA A 21 -16.84 -10.99 16.10
C ALA A 21 -16.85 -10.59 14.62
N GLN A 22 -17.98 -10.08 14.12
CA GLN A 22 -18.05 -9.44 12.82
C GLN A 22 -17.02 -8.32 12.88
N LYS A 23 -15.89 -8.53 12.21
CA LYS A 23 -14.83 -7.54 12.10
C LYS A 23 -15.46 -6.31 11.45
N ALA A 24 -15.67 -5.27 12.25
CA ALA A 24 -16.32 -4.04 11.80
C ALA A 24 -15.58 -3.46 10.58
N THR A 25 -16.31 -2.83 9.67
CA THR A 25 -15.71 -2.12 8.54
C THR A 25 -14.73 -1.07 9.05
N GLY A 26 -13.51 -1.06 8.52
CA GLY A 26 -12.43 -0.18 9.01
C GLY A 26 -11.81 -0.60 10.35
N SER A 27 -11.97 -1.85 10.78
CA SER A 27 -11.26 -2.40 11.95
C SER A 27 -9.75 -2.54 11.72
N ASP A 28 -9.25 -2.36 10.49
CA ASP A 28 -7.85 -2.50 10.09
C ASP A 28 -7.14 -1.16 9.89
N ARG A 29 -7.55 -0.13 10.64
CA ARG A 29 -6.86 1.17 10.66
C ARG A 29 -5.42 1.00 11.14
N ASP A 30 -4.47 1.59 10.41
CA ASP A 30 -3.06 1.65 10.81
C ASP A 30 -2.79 2.77 11.84
N LYS A 31 -1.51 2.96 12.20
CA LYS A 31 -1.06 4.02 13.14
C LYS A 31 -1.43 5.45 12.73
N HIS A 32 -1.77 5.66 11.46
CA HIS A 32 -2.19 6.94 10.90
C HIS A 32 -3.71 7.02 10.69
N GLY A 33 -4.45 5.97 11.03
CA GLY A 33 -5.90 5.89 10.82
C GLY A 33 -6.28 5.45 9.40
N CYS A 34 -5.33 5.03 8.57
CA CYS A 34 -5.62 4.61 7.20
C CYS A 34 -6.21 3.20 7.15
N ILE A 35 -7.30 3.03 6.41
CA ILE A 35 -8.00 1.75 6.24
C ILE A 35 -7.38 1.01 5.04
N GLY A 36 -6.42 0.13 5.30
CA GLY A 36 -5.68 -0.59 4.27
C GLY A 36 -6.58 -1.44 3.35
N SER A 37 -7.59 -2.09 3.91
CA SER A 37 -8.58 -2.90 3.19
C SER A 37 -9.42 -2.09 2.19
N ALA A 38 -9.55 -0.78 2.40
CA ALA A 38 -10.17 0.16 1.47
C ALA A 38 -9.15 0.79 0.50
N GLY A 39 -7.92 0.27 0.46
CA GLY A 39 -6.85 0.71 -0.43
C GLY A 39 -6.16 2.00 0.00
N TYR A 40 -6.38 2.47 1.23
CA TYR A 40 -5.73 3.67 1.75
C TYR A 40 -4.34 3.38 2.32
N THR A 41 -3.42 4.31 2.11
CA THR A 41 -2.09 4.34 2.72
C THR A 41 -1.73 5.76 3.10
N TYR A 42 -0.92 5.94 4.14
CA TYR A 42 -0.55 7.28 4.60
C TYR A 42 0.48 7.92 3.68
N SER A 43 0.21 9.15 3.23
CA SER A 43 1.18 10.01 2.56
C SER A 43 1.79 11.00 3.54
N VAL A 44 3.11 10.99 3.65
CA VAL A 44 3.86 11.94 4.48
C VAL A 44 3.79 13.34 3.88
N ILE A 45 3.77 13.48 2.56
CA ILE A 45 3.68 14.79 1.90
C ILE A 45 2.28 15.39 2.07
N LYS A 46 1.22 14.60 1.89
CA LYS A 46 -0.16 15.08 2.06
C LYS A 46 -0.61 15.16 3.50
N LYS A 47 0.05 14.42 4.41
CA LYS A 47 -0.37 14.22 5.80
C LYS A 47 -1.78 13.65 5.88
N ASP A 48 -2.09 12.74 4.97
CA ASP A 48 -3.43 12.20 4.80
C ASP A 48 -3.38 10.77 4.22
N CYS A 49 -4.47 10.04 4.39
CA CYS A 49 -4.67 8.73 3.80
C CYS A 49 -5.08 8.87 2.34
N ILE A 50 -4.28 8.31 1.43
CA ILE A 50 -4.49 8.38 0.00
C ILE A 50 -4.63 6.99 -0.62
N GLN A 51 -5.33 6.91 -1.74
CA GLN A 51 -5.33 5.72 -2.59
C GLN A 51 -4.32 5.90 -3.72
N THR A 52 -3.32 5.02 -3.79
CA THR A 52 -2.21 5.13 -4.76
C THR A 52 -2.69 5.06 -6.20
N PHE A 53 -3.72 4.25 -6.49
CA PHE A 53 -4.33 4.11 -7.81
C PHE A 53 -5.11 5.35 -8.28
N ALA A 54 -5.55 6.20 -7.34
CA ALA A 54 -6.26 7.45 -7.61
C ALA A 54 -5.30 8.64 -7.85
N GLN A 55 -4.00 8.45 -7.67
CA GLN A 55 -3.03 9.53 -7.84
C GLN A 55 -2.82 9.88 -9.32
N LYS A 56 -2.48 11.15 -9.57
CA LYS A 56 -2.29 11.71 -10.92
C LYS A 56 -1.10 11.09 -11.65
N ILE A 57 0.03 10.94 -10.95
CA ILE A 57 1.26 10.41 -11.54
C ILE A 57 1.40 8.96 -11.12
N LYS A 58 1.25 8.07 -12.10
CA LYS A 58 1.38 6.62 -11.95
C LYS A 58 2.35 6.13 -13.00
N LEU A 59 3.41 5.46 -12.55
CA LEU A 59 4.40 4.84 -13.41
C LEU A 59 4.09 3.34 -13.50
N LYS A 60 4.25 2.77 -14.69
CA LYS A 60 4.09 1.34 -14.98
C LYS A 60 5.42 0.62 -14.80
N GLU A 61 5.36 -0.59 -14.26
CA GLU A 61 6.52 -1.47 -14.16
C GLU A 61 7.01 -1.85 -15.57
N VAL A 62 8.31 -1.71 -15.82
CA VAL A 62 8.90 -1.91 -17.16
C VAL A 62 9.07 -3.41 -17.51
N ASP A 63 9.33 -4.23 -16.50
CA ASP A 63 9.68 -5.65 -16.64
C ASP A 63 9.03 -6.45 -15.50
N PRO A 64 7.69 -6.64 -15.55
CA PRO A 64 6.96 -7.33 -14.50
C PRO A 64 7.34 -8.81 -14.47
N LYS A 65 7.85 -9.28 -13.33
CA LYS A 65 8.23 -10.68 -13.15
C LYS A 65 7.05 -11.63 -12.90
N ARG A 66 5.86 -11.08 -12.68
CA ARG A 66 4.64 -11.81 -12.32
C ARG A 66 3.64 -11.67 -13.47
N SER A 67 2.59 -12.48 -13.43
CA SER A 67 1.46 -12.40 -14.38
C SER A 67 0.70 -11.06 -14.33
N PHE A 68 0.99 -10.20 -13.36
CA PHE A 68 0.42 -8.88 -13.21
C PHE A 68 1.52 -7.82 -13.06
N SER A 69 1.26 -6.63 -13.61
CA SER A 69 2.14 -5.45 -13.48
C SER A 69 1.72 -4.62 -12.27
N THR A 70 2.71 -4.07 -11.58
CA THR A 70 2.49 -3.13 -10.49
C THR A 70 2.63 -1.68 -10.96
N ILE A 71 2.09 -0.74 -10.18
CA ILE A 71 2.27 0.69 -10.42
C ILE A 71 3.11 1.33 -9.32
N ALA A 72 3.82 2.39 -9.66
CA ALA A 72 4.41 3.31 -8.70
C ALA A 72 3.64 4.63 -8.72
N ALA A 73 3.04 5.03 -7.59
CA ALA A 73 2.43 6.35 -7.47
C ALA A 73 3.47 7.38 -7.02
N VAL A 74 3.44 8.58 -7.61
CA VAL A 74 4.36 9.68 -7.27
C VAL A 74 3.56 10.89 -6.81
N ILE A 75 3.90 11.41 -5.64
CA ILE A 75 3.36 12.67 -5.10
C ILE A 75 4.52 13.63 -4.89
N PHE A 76 4.45 14.83 -5.47
CA PHE A 76 5.42 15.88 -5.19
C PHE A 76 4.93 16.78 -4.05
N SER A 77 5.87 17.27 -3.24
CA SER A 77 5.62 18.40 -2.34
C SER A 77 5.32 19.65 -3.15
N ASP A 78 4.63 20.65 -2.59
CA ASP A 78 4.21 21.85 -3.33
C ASP A 78 5.35 22.61 -4.02
N ASN A 79 6.55 22.64 -3.42
CA ASN A 79 7.74 23.27 -4.01
C ASN A 79 8.58 22.32 -4.90
N ASN A 80 8.06 21.12 -5.15
CA ASN A 80 8.68 20.00 -5.84
C ASN A 80 10.05 19.57 -5.26
N LYS A 81 10.45 19.99 -4.04
CA LYS A 81 11.73 19.61 -3.43
C LYS A 81 11.74 18.16 -2.93
N LYS A 82 10.58 17.56 -2.74
CA LYS A 82 10.41 16.15 -2.35
C LYS A 82 9.50 15.43 -3.33
N ALA A 83 9.79 14.16 -3.58
CA ALA A 83 8.92 13.23 -4.27
C ALA A 83 8.68 12.04 -3.35
N GLU A 84 7.44 11.80 -2.97
CA GLU A 84 7.01 10.59 -2.27
C GLU A 84 6.62 9.54 -3.28
N ILE A 85 7.25 8.37 -3.18
CA ILE A 85 7.03 7.26 -4.12
C ILE A 85 6.47 6.07 -3.36
N PHE A 86 5.35 5.56 -3.85
CA PHE A 86 4.72 4.34 -3.37
C PHE A 86 5.10 3.20 -4.30
N LEU A 87 5.69 2.14 -3.76
CA LEU A 87 6.17 0.98 -4.49
C LEU A 87 5.59 -0.27 -3.84
N SER A 88 5.16 -1.25 -4.65
CA SER A 88 4.59 -2.52 -4.14
C SER A 88 5.55 -3.29 -3.24
N ASP A 89 6.85 -3.14 -3.47
CA ASP A 89 7.91 -3.87 -2.77
C ASP A 89 8.28 -3.21 -1.42
N TYR A 90 7.67 -2.06 -1.09
CA TYR A 90 7.94 -1.32 0.14
C TYR A 90 6.67 -1.21 0.97
N LYS A 91 6.78 -1.51 2.28
CA LYS A 91 5.67 -1.33 3.22
C LYS A 91 5.29 0.14 3.42
N GLU A 92 6.28 1.03 3.39
CA GLU A 92 6.10 2.47 3.55
C GLU A 92 6.62 3.22 2.31
N SER A 93 6.06 4.40 2.07
CA SER A 93 6.47 5.26 0.97
C SER A 93 7.92 5.75 1.11
N GLN A 94 8.52 6.10 -0.02
CA GLN A 94 9.90 6.58 -0.08
C GLN A 94 9.94 8.07 -0.42
N ILE A 95 10.47 8.89 0.49
CA ILE A 95 10.67 10.33 0.28
C ILE A 95 12.03 10.58 -0.36
N LEU A 96 12.04 10.89 -1.65
CA LEU A 96 13.21 11.27 -2.40
C LEU A 96 13.39 12.79 -2.39
N ILE A 97 14.63 13.26 -2.27
CA ILE A 97 14.97 14.68 -2.22
C ILE A 97 15.45 15.15 -3.59
N ARG A 98 14.91 16.28 -4.05
CA ARG A 98 15.28 16.90 -5.32
C ARG A 98 16.71 17.43 -5.25
N THR A 99 17.45 17.15 -6.30
CA THR A 99 18.80 17.61 -6.60
C THR A 99 18.85 18.13 -8.03
N GLY A 100 19.95 18.79 -8.40
CA GLY A 100 20.12 19.37 -9.72
C GLY A 100 19.46 20.74 -9.88
N LYS A 101 19.37 21.20 -11.11
CA LYS A 101 18.86 22.53 -11.50
C LYS A 101 17.64 22.41 -12.40
N LYS A 102 16.89 23.51 -12.57
CA LYS A 102 15.73 23.58 -13.48
C LYS A 102 16.08 22.99 -14.84
N GLY A 103 15.23 22.09 -15.35
CA GLY A 103 15.46 21.34 -16.59
C GLY A 103 16.27 20.05 -16.45
N ASN A 104 16.89 19.80 -15.30
CA ASN A 104 17.67 18.59 -15.00
C ASN A 104 17.43 18.13 -13.55
N TYR A 105 16.19 18.23 -13.08
CA TYR A 105 15.85 17.81 -11.73
C TYR A 105 15.87 16.29 -11.60
N VAL A 106 16.39 15.85 -10.46
CA VAL A 106 16.48 14.45 -10.09
C VAL A 106 16.12 14.32 -8.62
N TRP A 107 15.20 13.42 -8.27
CA TRP A 107 14.93 13.08 -6.88
C TRP A 107 15.65 11.79 -6.52
N LYS A 108 16.30 11.76 -5.34
CA LYS A 108 17.09 10.60 -4.88
C LYS A 108 16.82 10.22 -3.44
N LYS A 109 16.94 8.93 -3.13
CA LYS A 109 17.04 8.35 -1.78
C LYS A 109 17.74 6.99 -1.90
N GLY A 110 18.95 6.86 -1.35
CA GLY A 110 19.78 5.67 -1.58
C GLY A 110 19.89 5.37 -3.07
N ASP A 111 19.55 4.14 -3.45
CA ASP A 111 19.63 3.62 -4.81
C ASP A 111 18.48 4.08 -5.71
N LEU A 112 17.42 4.66 -5.13
CA LEU A 112 16.25 5.12 -5.88
C LEU A 112 16.54 6.48 -6.52
N LYS A 113 16.20 6.60 -7.80
CA LYS A 113 16.38 7.82 -8.60
C LYS A 113 15.20 8.04 -9.51
N LEU A 114 14.43 9.10 -9.26
CA LEU A 114 13.38 9.59 -10.14
C LEU A 114 13.93 10.71 -11.02
N THR A 115 13.76 10.60 -12.34
CA THR A 115 14.14 11.64 -13.30
C THR A 115 12.96 12.09 -14.12
N ASP A 116 12.91 13.39 -14.38
CA ASP A 116 12.00 14.00 -15.36
C ASP A 116 12.67 13.95 -16.75
N LYS A 117 12.05 13.28 -17.71
CA LYS A 117 12.52 13.11 -19.09
C LYS A 117 11.45 13.61 -20.05
N LYS A 118 11.81 13.80 -21.33
CA LYS A 118 10.86 14.24 -22.37
C LYS A 118 9.62 13.34 -22.46
N GLU A 119 9.80 12.04 -22.24
CA GLU A 119 8.74 11.02 -22.30
C GLU A 119 7.98 10.87 -20.96
N GLY A 120 8.30 11.68 -19.96
CA GLY A 120 7.72 11.62 -18.63
C GLY A 120 8.71 11.11 -17.58
N TYR A 121 8.17 10.74 -16.42
CA TYR A 121 8.99 10.35 -15.27
C TYR A 121 9.51 8.92 -15.41
N GLN A 122 10.77 8.73 -15.02
CA GLN A 122 11.41 7.42 -14.97
C GLN A 122 12.00 7.18 -13.58
N LEU A 123 11.69 6.03 -12.99
CA LEU A 123 12.22 5.59 -11.71
C LEU A 123 13.24 4.47 -11.93
N LYS A 124 14.44 4.67 -11.40
CA LYS A 124 15.52 3.67 -11.39
C LYS A 124 15.84 3.22 -9.98
N LYS A 125 16.30 1.97 -9.85
CA LYS A 125 16.98 1.45 -8.66
C LYS A 125 18.39 1.02 -9.08
N GLY A 126 19.40 1.72 -8.58
CA GLY A 126 20.76 1.64 -9.12
C GLY A 126 20.77 2.06 -10.60
N GLN A 127 21.23 1.17 -11.48
CA GLN A 127 21.23 1.41 -12.93
C GLN A 127 19.97 0.89 -13.64
N LYS A 128 19.19 0.00 -13.00
CA LYS A 128 18.00 -0.62 -13.63
C LYS A 128 16.83 0.37 -13.65
N LEU A 129 16.24 0.55 -14.83
CA LEU A 129 14.93 1.19 -14.98
C LEU A 129 13.86 0.23 -14.48
N ILE A 130 13.08 0.64 -13.48
CA ILE A 130 12.08 -0.20 -12.84
C ILE A 130 10.65 0.24 -13.17
N TYR A 131 10.41 1.56 -13.26
CA TYR A 131 9.11 2.10 -13.67
C TYR A 131 9.27 3.30 -14.60
N SER A 132 8.34 3.46 -15.54
CA SER A 132 8.22 4.64 -16.41
C SER A 132 6.76 5.02 -16.63
N LEU A 133 6.50 6.25 -17.09
CA LEU A 133 5.16 6.66 -17.51
C LEU A 133 4.65 5.80 -18.68
#